data_AF-A0A842WQJ5-F1
#
_entry.id   AF-A0A842WQJ5-F1
#
_cell.length_a   1.000
_cell.length_b   1.000
_cell.length_c   1.000
_cell.angle_alpha   90.00
_cell.angle_beta   90.00
_cell.angle_gamma   90.00
#
_symmetry.space_group_name_H-M   'P 1'
#
loop_
_entity.id
_entity.type
_entity.pdbx_description
1 polymer ?
#
loop_
_entity_poly.entity_id
_entity_poly.type
_entity_poly.pdbx_seq_one_letter_code
_entity_poly.pdbx_strand_id
1 'polypeptide(L)'
;MSAFLIFALTFVGYIVLGSLGTTYSEPLGATILTALFTIVLILVIQMLSKRPKEEEVTKTNHYANVGIIIAILIAPLFIAMNVGAAIGPVLSIVIWQFVFSGFGEETFYRGYMQSRLNDAFGRPYEIRGVRFGFGLIISALMFSLAHILNPFDLWTLTGELAIWWGTFTFVGGLIFGLLREWSGSIVPGGLVHGLEAFGEALGVIFS
;
A
#
# COMPACT_ATOMS: atom_id res chain seq x y z
N MET A 1 -15.06 8.25 -8.40
CA MET A 1 -14.25 7.03 -8.56
C MET A 1 -13.75 6.65 -7.17
N SER A 2 -13.88 5.41 -6.71
CA SER A 2 -13.34 5.03 -5.39
C SER A 2 -11.81 5.13 -5.45
N ALA A 3 -11.16 5.71 -4.44
CA ALA A 3 -9.69 5.80 -4.37
C ALA A 3 -9.00 4.41 -4.58
N PHE A 4 -9.74 3.36 -4.25
CA PHE A 4 -9.45 1.96 -4.51
C PHE A 4 -9.11 1.61 -5.97
N LEU A 5 -9.89 2.10 -6.94
CA LEU A 5 -9.66 1.82 -8.37
C LEU A 5 -8.39 2.47 -8.89
N ILE A 6 -7.97 3.57 -8.28
CA ILE A 6 -6.73 4.26 -8.66
C ILE A 6 -5.53 3.53 -8.09
N PHE A 7 -5.66 2.98 -6.90
CA PHE A 7 -4.59 2.18 -6.32
C PHE A 7 -4.38 0.87 -7.08
N ALA A 8 -5.39 0.33 -7.78
CA ALA A 8 -5.20 -0.80 -8.67
C ALA A 8 -4.14 -0.55 -9.78
N LEU A 9 -3.78 0.71 -10.05
CA LEU A 9 -2.65 1.05 -10.93
C LEU A 9 -1.30 0.57 -10.37
N THR A 10 -1.13 0.47 -9.04
CA THR A 10 0.10 -0.08 -8.46
C THR A 10 0.23 -1.58 -8.75
N PHE A 11 -0.89 -2.31 -8.85
CA PHE A 11 -0.89 -3.74 -9.19
C PHE A 11 -0.36 -3.98 -10.61
N VAL A 12 -0.69 -3.08 -11.55
CA VAL A 12 -0.15 -3.12 -12.91
C VAL A 12 1.36 -3.00 -12.91
N GLY A 13 1.93 -2.23 -11.97
CA GLY A 13 3.38 -2.14 -11.77
C GLY A 13 4.02 -3.50 -11.57
N TYR A 14 3.56 -4.28 -10.59
CA TYR A 14 4.10 -5.61 -10.31
C TYR A 14 3.99 -6.58 -11.49
N ILE A 15 2.91 -6.51 -12.27
CA ILE A 15 2.74 -7.32 -13.49
C ILE A 15 3.77 -6.90 -14.57
N VAL A 16 3.98 -5.59 -14.75
CA VAL A 16 4.96 -5.06 -15.69
C VAL A 16 6.38 -5.46 -15.31
N LEU A 17 6.72 -5.44 -14.01
CA LEU A 17 8.01 -5.88 -13.49
C LEU A 17 8.31 -7.33 -13.91
N GLY A 18 7.37 -8.24 -13.67
CA GLY A 18 7.49 -9.64 -14.08
C GLY A 18 7.67 -9.80 -15.60
N SER A 19 6.91 -9.04 -16.39
CA SER A 19 7.01 -9.08 -17.86
C SER A 19 8.35 -8.55 -18.40
N LEU A 20 9.00 -7.65 -17.68
CA LEU A 20 10.30 -7.08 -18.02
C LEU A 20 11.48 -7.88 -17.44
N GLY A 21 11.21 -8.94 -16.66
CA GLY A 21 12.24 -9.72 -15.98
C GLY A 21 13.04 -8.92 -14.96
N THR A 22 12.45 -7.87 -14.37
CA THR A 22 13.06 -7.03 -13.33
C THR A 22 12.28 -7.16 -12.03
N THR A 23 12.89 -6.77 -10.91
CA THR A 23 12.26 -6.85 -9.58
C THR A 23 12.18 -5.47 -8.91
N TYR A 24 11.40 -5.37 -7.85
CA TYR A 24 11.29 -4.15 -7.05
C TYR A 24 12.58 -3.82 -6.28
N SER A 25 13.52 -4.77 -6.20
CA SER A 25 14.85 -4.59 -5.60
C SER A 25 15.88 -4.05 -6.59
N GLU A 26 15.57 -4.05 -7.89
CA GLU A 26 16.44 -3.54 -8.93
C GLU A 26 16.13 -2.08 -9.28
N PRO A 27 17.11 -1.29 -9.75
CA PRO A 27 16.91 0.12 -10.08
C PRO A 27 15.77 0.37 -11.07
N LEU A 28 15.65 -0.47 -12.11
CA LEU A 28 14.64 -0.31 -13.15
C LEU A 28 13.23 -0.56 -12.60
N GLY A 29 13.00 -1.73 -11.98
CA GLY A 29 11.70 -2.06 -11.37
C GLY A 29 11.28 -1.06 -10.30
N ALA A 30 12.19 -0.65 -9.42
CA ALA A 30 11.91 0.37 -8.41
C ALA A 30 11.59 1.75 -8.98
N THR A 31 12.25 2.16 -10.08
CA THR A 31 11.94 3.42 -10.76
C THR A 31 10.52 3.38 -11.35
N ILE A 32 10.14 2.26 -11.98
CA ILE A 32 8.79 2.06 -12.51
C ILE A 32 7.76 2.15 -11.40
N LEU A 33 7.97 1.41 -10.29
CA LEU A 33 7.05 1.45 -9.14
C LEU A 33 6.99 2.85 -8.53
N THR A 34 8.13 3.52 -8.32
CA THR A 34 8.15 4.88 -7.76
C THR A 34 7.38 5.86 -8.62
N ALA A 35 7.51 5.78 -9.95
CA ALA A 35 6.75 6.62 -10.87
C ALA A 35 5.24 6.34 -10.75
N LEU A 36 4.83 5.06 -10.74
CA LEU A 36 3.43 4.67 -10.59
C LEU A 36 2.84 5.11 -9.25
N PHE A 37 3.53 4.86 -8.14
CA PHE A 37 3.12 5.31 -6.82
C PHE A 37 3.05 6.84 -6.73
N THR A 38 3.96 7.57 -7.40
CA THR A 38 3.91 9.04 -7.45
C THR A 38 2.68 9.52 -8.24
N ILE A 39 2.36 8.89 -9.37
CA ILE A 39 1.13 9.18 -10.12
C ILE A 39 -0.09 8.92 -9.23
N VAL A 40 -0.14 7.78 -8.54
CA VAL A 40 -1.22 7.45 -7.60
C VAL A 40 -1.31 8.48 -6.48
N LEU A 41 -0.20 8.92 -5.90
CA LEU A 41 -0.18 9.97 -4.87
C LEU A 41 -0.78 11.28 -5.39
N ILE A 42 -0.39 11.72 -6.59
CA ILE A 42 -0.95 12.92 -7.22
C ILE A 42 -2.45 12.76 -7.44
N LEU A 43 -2.90 11.61 -7.93
CA LEU A 43 -4.32 11.32 -8.15
C LEU A 43 -5.12 11.25 -6.84
N VAL A 44 -4.55 10.65 -5.79
CA VAL A 44 -5.14 10.62 -4.44
C VAL A 44 -5.29 12.04 -3.92
N ILE A 45 -4.23 12.86 -3.98
CA ILE A 45 -4.30 14.29 -3.63
C ILE A 45 -5.38 14.98 -4.46
N GLN A 46 -5.48 14.69 -5.77
CA GLN A 46 -6.48 15.27 -6.65
C GLN A 46 -7.92 14.84 -6.34
N MET A 47 -8.10 13.76 -5.59
CA MET A 47 -9.40 13.24 -5.19
C MET A 47 -9.75 13.50 -3.73
N LEU A 48 -8.81 14.03 -2.95
CA LEU A 48 -9.12 14.55 -1.63
C LEU A 48 -10.17 15.65 -1.78
N SER A 49 -11.36 15.34 -1.28
CA SER A 49 -12.45 16.27 -1.05
C SER A 49 -12.62 16.46 0.45
N LYS A 50 -13.14 17.62 0.85
CA LYS A 50 -13.63 17.82 2.22
C LYS A 50 -14.60 16.69 2.56
N ARG A 51 -14.40 16.06 3.72
CA ARG A 51 -15.25 14.98 4.20
C ARG A 51 -16.73 15.39 4.04
N PRO A 52 -17.57 14.63 3.33
CA PRO A 52 -19.02 14.87 3.38
C PRO A 52 -19.44 14.79 4.85
N LYS A 53 -20.35 15.67 5.28
CA LYS A 53 -20.94 15.54 6.62
C LYS A 53 -21.49 14.12 6.76
N GLU A 54 -21.40 13.53 7.95
CA GLU A 54 -21.76 12.12 8.23
C GLU A 54 -23.12 11.67 7.68
N GLU A 55 -24.04 12.59 7.42
CA GLU A 55 -25.36 12.36 6.82
C GLU A 55 -25.36 12.06 5.31
N GLU A 56 -24.30 12.39 4.58
CA GLU A 56 -24.23 12.26 3.11
C GLU A 56 -23.48 11.01 2.63
N VAL A 57 -23.24 10.05 3.52
CA VAL A 57 -22.84 8.69 3.12
C VAL A 57 -24.06 8.05 2.45
N THR A 58 -24.25 8.39 1.18
CA THR A 58 -25.16 7.68 0.29
C THR A 58 -24.99 6.19 0.53
N LYS A 59 -26.10 5.47 0.66
CA LYS A 59 -26.15 4.00 0.76
C LYS A 59 -25.59 3.37 -0.52
N THR A 60 -24.31 3.58 -0.80
CA THR A 60 -23.52 2.77 -1.69
C THR A 60 -23.57 1.37 -1.11
N ASN A 61 -23.83 0.39 -1.95
CA ASN A 61 -24.11 -0.98 -1.54
C ASN A 61 -22.86 -1.57 -0.89
N HIS A 62 -22.71 -1.44 0.44
CA HIS A 62 -21.55 -1.89 1.20
C HIS A 62 -21.21 -3.36 0.88
N TYR A 63 -22.24 -4.18 0.68
CA TYR A 63 -22.10 -5.58 0.24
C TYR A 63 -21.40 -5.72 -1.11
N ALA A 64 -21.65 -4.81 -2.06
CA ALA A 64 -20.96 -4.82 -3.35
C ALA A 64 -19.46 -4.50 -3.18
N ASN A 65 -19.11 -3.54 -2.33
CA ASN A 65 -17.70 -3.21 -2.05
C ASN A 65 -16.97 -4.37 -1.37
N VAL A 66 -17.59 -4.98 -0.36
CA VAL A 66 -17.06 -6.18 0.30
C VAL A 66 -16.91 -7.33 -0.70
N GLY A 67 -17.91 -7.53 -1.56
CA GLY A 67 -17.85 -8.52 -2.63
C GLY A 67 -16.70 -8.30 -3.61
N ILE A 68 -16.43 -7.05 -4.01
CA ILE A 68 -15.28 -6.70 -4.86
C ILE A 68 -13.96 -7.00 -4.16
N ILE A 69 -13.81 -6.64 -2.88
CA ILE A 69 -12.60 -6.92 -2.10
C ILE A 69 -12.35 -8.43 -2.03
N ILE A 70 -13.38 -9.21 -1.69
CA ILE A 70 -13.31 -10.68 -1.64
C ILE A 70 -12.95 -11.24 -3.02
N ALA A 71 -13.56 -10.74 -4.09
CA ALA A 71 -13.26 -11.19 -5.44
C ALA A 71 -11.80 -10.94 -5.82
N ILE A 72 -11.23 -9.78 -5.47
CA ILE A 72 -9.82 -9.46 -5.73
C ILE A 72 -8.90 -10.37 -4.92
N LEU A 73 -9.21 -10.66 -3.65
CA LEU A 73 -8.38 -11.54 -2.82
C LEU A 73 -8.41 -13.00 -3.29
N ILE A 74 -9.54 -13.47 -3.82
CA ILE A 74 -9.68 -14.87 -4.27
C ILE A 74 -9.21 -15.05 -5.73
N ALA A 75 -9.26 -14.02 -6.57
CA ALA A 75 -8.91 -14.11 -7.98
C ALA A 75 -7.53 -14.75 -8.27
N PRO A 76 -6.43 -14.42 -7.57
CA PRO A 76 -5.14 -15.07 -7.80
C PRO A 76 -5.15 -16.58 -7.54
N LEU A 77 -5.95 -17.05 -6.58
CA LEU A 77 -6.09 -18.48 -6.28
C LEU A 77 -6.78 -19.20 -7.44
N PHE A 78 -7.86 -18.63 -7.97
CA PHE A 78 -8.53 -19.17 -9.15
C PHE A 78 -7.59 -19.18 -10.36
N ILE A 79 -6.83 -18.11 -10.58
CA ILE A 79 -5.87 -18.03 -11.70
C ILE A 79 -4.80 -19.12 -11.54
N ALA A 80 -4.20 -19.26 -10.36
CA ALA A 80 -3.20 -20.29 -10.06
C ALA A 80 -3.72 -21.71 -10.37
N MET A 81 -4.96 -22.03 -9.96
CA MET A 81 -5.59 -23.31 -10.26
C MET A 81 -5.74 -23.57 -11.76
N ASN A 82 -6.11 -22.56 -12.55
CA ASN A 82 -6.36 -22.71 -13.98
C ASN A 82 -5.08 -22.84 -14.80
N VAL A 83 -3.97 -22.25 -14.34
CA VAL A 83 -2.66 -22.35 -15.02
C VAL A 83 -1.78 -23.48 -14.47
N GLY A 84 -2.27 -24.24 -13.49
CA GLY A 84 -1.53 -25.34 -12.87
C GLY A 84 -0.42 -24.90 -11.90
N ALA A 85 -0.44 -23.66 -11.42
CA ALA A 85 0.51 -23.15 -10.43
C ALA A 85 0.18 -23.66 -9.01
N ALA A 86 1.20 -23.68 -8.14
CA ALA A 86 1.05 -24.12 -6.75
C ALA A 86 0.19 -23.12 -5.95
N ILE A 87 -0.93 -23.59 -5.38
CA ILE A 87 -1.88 -22.75 -4.62
C ILE A 87 -1.28 -22.32 -3.26
N GLY A 88 -0.46 -23.16 -2.63
CA GLY A 88 0.08 -22.91 -1.29
C GLY A 88 0.82 -21.57 -1.15
N PRO A 89 1.84 -21.30 -1.98
CA PRO A 89 2.54 -20.01 -1.98
C PRO A 89 1.61 -18.82 -2.24
N VAL A 90 0.69 -18.94 -3.21
CA VAL A 90 -0.27 -17.88 -3.55
C VAL A 90 -1.20 -17.56 -2.37
N LEU A 91 -1.73 -18.59 -1.70
CA LEU A 91 -2.55 -18.42 -0.51
C LEU A 91 -1.78 -17.76 0.63
N SER A 92 -0.52 -18.17 0.83
CA SER A 92 0.35 -17.56 1.83
C SER A 92 0.57 -16.07 1.55
N ILE A 93 0.85 -15.69 0.30
CA ILE A 93 1.00 -14.28 -0.11
C ILE A 93 -0.28 -13.50 0.15
N VAL A 94 -1.44 -14.01 -0.26
CA VAL A 94 -2.72 -13.31 -0.06
C VAL A 94 -3.00 -13.06 1.41
N ILE A 95 -2.82 -14.08 2.28
CA ILE A 95 -3.04 -13.92 3.72
C ILE A 95 -2.00 -12.98 4.33
N TRP A 96 -0.73 -13.18 3.99
CA TRP A 96 0.38 -12.41 4.54
C TRP A 96 0.24 -10.93 4.20
N GLN A 97 0.08 -10.63 2.91
CA GLN A 97 -0.03 -9.28 2.42
C GLN A 97 -1.30 -8.59 2.91
N PHE A 98 -2.45 -9.27 2.94
CA PHE A 98 -3.67 -8.62 3.39
C PHE A 98 -3.67 -8.35 4.91
N VAL A 99 -3.28 -9.35 5.71
CA VAL A 99 -3.44 -9.29 7.17
C VAL A 99 -2.23 -8.62 7.84
N PHE A 100 -1.03 -9.11 7.56
CA PHE A 100 0.17 -8.71 8.29
C PHE A 100 0.82 -7.48 7.68
N SER A 101 1.08 -7.49 6.36
CA SER A 101 1.66 -6.30 5.72
C SER A 101 0.63 -5.16 5.64
N GLY A 102 -0.54 -5.43 5.06
CA GLY A 102 -1.64 -4.48 4.92
C GLY A 102 -2.10 -3.88 6.25
N PHE A 103 -2.88 -4.64 7.03
CA PHE A 103 -3.43 -4.11 8.29
C PHE A 103 -2.43 -4.06 9.44
N GLY A 104 -1.51 -5.03 9.55
CA GLY A 104 -0.54 -5.08 10.64
C GLY A 104 0.42 -3.89 10.61
N GLU A 105 1.06 -3.62 9.47
CA GLU A 105 1.95 -2.47 9.34
C GLU A 105 1.16 -1.15 9.48
N GLU A 106 0.00 -1.02 8.85
CA GLU A 106 -0.80 0.21 8.96
C GLU A 106 -1.26 0.49 10.40
N THR A 107 -1.53 -0.54 11.19
CA THR A 107 -1.79 -0.39 12.63
C THR A 107 -0.59 0.25 13.34
N PHE A 108 0.63 -0.19 13.05
CA PHE A 108 1.84 0.36 13.66
C PHE A 108 2.18 1.75 13.12
N TYR A 109 2.33 1.91 11.81
CA TYR A 109 2.80 3.15 11.20
C TYR A 109 1.75 4.26 11.26
N ARG A 110 0.47 3.97 10.98
CA ARG A 110 -0.60 4.99 10.84
C ARG A 110 -1.45 5.06 12.10
N GLY A 111 -1.69 3.92 12.73
CA GLY A 111 -2.39 3.84 14.01
C GLY A 111 -1.56 4.42 15.15
N TYR A 112 -0.36 3.89 15.37
CA TYR A 112 0.50 4.31 16.48
C TYR A 112 1.45 5.46 16.12
N MET A 113 2.44 5.22 15.25
CA MET A 113 3.56 6.15 15.07
C MET A 113 3.14 7.52 14.54
N GLN A 114 2.40 7.57 13.44
CA GLN A 114 1.92 8.84 12.86
C GLN A 114 1.03 9.60 13.86
N SER A 115 0.15 8.91 14.60
CA SER A 115 -0.69 9.53 15.63
C SER A 115 0.16 10.19 16.72
N ARG A 116 1.15 9.46 17.27
CA ARG A 116 2.03 10.00 18.32
C ARG A 116 2.89 11.17 17.84
N LEU A 117 3.39 11.10 16.61
CA LEU A 117 4.16 12.18 16.03
C LEU A 117 3.27 13.41 15.74
N ASN A 118 2.02 13.20 15.34
CA ASN A 118 1.07 14.30 15.19
C ASN A 118 0.69 14.93 16.53
N ASP A 119 0.62 14.16 17.62
CA ASP A 119 0.40 14.72 18.96
C ASP A 119 1.60 15.59 19.39
N ALA A 120 2.82 15.17 19.05
CA ALA A 120 4.05 15.89 19.40
C ALA A 120 4.29 17.14 18.54
N PHE A 121 4.08 17.07 17.23
CA PHE A 121 4.42 18.13 16.27
C PHE A 121 3.21 18.89 15.73
N GLY A 122 2.00 18.46 16.07
CA GLY A 122 0.76 19.00 15.52
C GLY A 122 0.55 18.68 14.04
N ARG A 123 -0.44 19.36 13.45
CA ARG A 123 -0.81 19.27 12.03
C ARG A 123 -0.90 20.67 11.40
N PRO A 124 0.24 21.36 11.23
CA PRO A 124 0.28 22.74 10.77
C PRO A 124 -0.01 22.89 9.27
N TYR A 125 0.10 21.82 8.48
CA TYR A 125 -0.08 21.85 7.04
C TYR A 125 -1.49 21.44 6.63
N GLU A 126 -1.95 21.92 5.49
CA GLU A 126 -3.23 21.55 4.90
C GLU A 126 -3.10 21.35 3.40
N ILE A 127 -3.69 20.27 2.90
CA ILE A 127 -3.86 20.03 1.46
C ILE A 127 -5.31 19.64 1.20
N ARG A 128 -6.01 20.45 0.39
CA ARG A 128 -7.42 20.22 0.02
C ARG A 128 -8.37 19.96 1.21
N GLY A 129 -8.18 20.67 2.32
CA GLY A 129 -8.99 20.51 3.53
C GLY A 129 -8.55 19.35 4.45
N VAL A 130 -7.53 18.58 4.07
CA VAL A 130 -6.92 17.55 4.92
C VAL A 130 -5.73 18.15 5.63
N ARG A 131 -5.80 18.22 6.97
CA ARG A 131 -4.69 18.72 7.80
C ARG A 131 -3.71 17.60 8.10
N PHE A 132 -2.42 17.88 7.95
CA PHE A 132 -1.34 16.93 8.21
C PHE A 132 -0.13 17.62 8.86
N GLY A 133 0.81 16.83 9.35
CA GLY A 133 2.02 17.32 10.00
C GLY A 133 3.24 16.49 9.66
N PHE A 134 4.36 16.79 10.33
CA PHE A 134 5.59 16.01 10.19
C PHE A 134 5.41 14.54 10.55
N GLY A 135 4.40 14.18 11.36
CA GLY A 135 4.10 12.79 11.67
C GLY A 135 3.83 11.93 10.44
N LEU A 136 3.20 12.50 9.40
CA LEU A 136 3.01 11.80 8.12
C LEU A 136 4.35 11.51 7.44
N ILE A 137 5.20 12.54 7.29
CA ILE A 137 6.49 12.42 6.58
C ILE A 137 7.44 11.49 7.31
N ILE A 138 7.57 11.65 8.63
CA ILE A 138 8.46 10.83 9.47
C ILE A 138 7.97 9.38 9.47
N SER A 139 6.66 9.13 9.61
CA SER A 139 6.12 7.77 9.54
C SER A 139 6.37 7.11 8.17
N ALA A 140 6.23 7.86 7.07
CA ALA A 140 6.56 7.38 5.73
C ALA A 140 8.05 7.08 5.55
N LEU A 141 8.95 7.90 6.11
CA LEU A 141 10.39 7.62 6.11
C LEU A 141 10.73 6.37 6.91
N MET A 142 10.11 6.17 8.07
CA MET A 142 10.32 4.96 8.88
C MET A 142 9.76 3.71 8.22
N PHE A 143 8.65 3.84 7.49
CA PHE A 143 8.10 2.77 6.67
C PHE A 143 9.07 2.38 5.55
N SER A 144 9.57 3.36 4.79
CA SER A 144 10.61 3.15 3.78
C SER A 144 11.87 2.50 4.35
N LEU A 145 12.36 2.99 5.49
CA LEU A 145 13.55 2.47 6.15
C LEU A 145 13.39 0.99 6.56
N ALA A 146 12.22 0.60 7.05
CA ALA A 146 11.95 -0.79 7.39
C ALA A 146 12.03 -1.72 6.18
N HIS A 147 11.61 -1.25 5.00
CA HIS A 147 11.72 -2.01 3.75
C HIS A 147 13.17 -2.09 3.25
N ILE A 148 13.94 -0.99 3.39
CA ILE A 148 15.36 -0.98 3.06
C ILE A 148 16.13 -2.00 3.91
N LEU A 149 15.79 -2.08 5.20
CA LEU A 149 16.45 -2.97 6.17
C LEU A 149 15.90 -4.40 6.16
N ASN A 150 14.79 -4.67 5.47
CA ASN A 150 14.12 -5.97 5.53
C ASN A 150 15.04 -7.18 5.17
N PRO A 151 15.86 -7.13 4.11
CA PRO A 151 16.80 -8.22 3.81
C PRO A 151 18.10 -8.18 4.62
N PHE A 152 18.30 -7.17 5.47
CA PHE A 152 19.50 -7.02 6.28
C PHE A 152 19.29 -7.63 7.67
N ASP A 153 20.10 -8.61 8.03
CA ASP A 153 20.09 -9.21 9.37
C ASP A 153 20.82 -8.29 10.35
N LEU A 154 20.06 -7.65 11.23
CA LEU A 154 20.57 -6.74 12.24
C LEU A 154 21.35 -7.43 13.37
N TRP A 155 21.16 -8.74 13.58
CA TRP A 155 21.88 -9.49 14.62
C TRP A 155 23.27 -9.90 14.19
N THR A 156 23.40 -10.33 12.94
CA THR A 156 24.71 -10.70 12.38
C THR A 156 25.39 -9.53 11.66
N LEU A 157 24.67 -8.43 11.42
CA LEU A 157 25.10 -7.29 10.59
C LEU A 157 25.51 -7.73 9.18
N THR A 158 24.75 -8.66 8.60
CA THR A 158 24.99 -9.22 7.27
C THR A 158 23.76 -9.09 6.39
N GLY A 159 23.96 -9.04 5.08
CA GLY A 159 22.90 -8.91 4.09
C GLY A 159 23.04 -7.63 3.29
N GLU A 160 22.16 -7.47 2.30
CA GLU A 160 22.14 -6.29 1.44
C GLU A 160 21.05 -5.32 1.91
N LEU A 161 21.26 -4.03 1.65
CA LEU A 161 20.22 -3.03 1.86
C LEU A 161 19.37 -2.92 0.60
N ALA A 162 18.06 -3.10 0.72
CA ALA A 162 17.12 -2.93 -0.39
C ALA A 162 16.78 -1.45 -0.61
N ILE A 163 17.79 -0.63 -0.91
CA ILE A 163 17.65 0.82 -1.09
C ILE A 163 16.56 1.16 -2.11
N TRP A 164 16.51 0.38 -3.20
CA TRP A 164 15.53 0.55 -4.26
C TRP A 164 14.09 0.26 -3.80
N TRP A 165 13.89 -0.72 -2.92
CA TRP A 165 12.60 -0.98 -2.30
C TRP A 165 12.11 0.22 -1.46
N GLY A 166 13.04 0.91 -0.80
CA GLY A 166 12.74 2.12 -0.04
C GLY A 166 12.10 3.25 -0.84
N THR A 167 12.40 3.36 -2.14
CA THR A 167 11.99 4.50 -2.96
C THR A 167 10.47 4.59 -3.13
N PHE A 168 9.84 3.52 -3.64
CA PHE A 168 8.39 3.51 -3.84
C PHE A 168 7.62 3.30 -2.54
N THR A 169 8.18 2.57 -1.57
CA THR A 169 7.54 2.38 -0.24
C THR A 169 7.48 3.68 0.54
N PHE A 170 8.44 4.60 0.38
CA PHE A 170 8.32 5.96 0.91
C PHE A 170 7.07 6.66 0.36
N VAL A 171 6.86 6.60 -0.96
CA VAL A 171 5.71 7.21 -1.62
C VAL A 171 4.40 6.52 -1.20
N GLY A 172 4.40 5.18 -1.12
CA GLY A 172 3.31 4.39 -0.53
C GLY A 172 2.97 4.85 0.88
N GLY A 173 4.00 5.06 1.70
CA GLY A 173 3.85 5.56 3.05
C GLY A 173 3.25 6.96 3.14
N LEU A 174 3.52 7.84 2.17
CA LEU A 174 2.86 9.14 2.05
C LEU A 174 1.38 8.99 1.68
N ILE A 175 1.06 8.09 0.74
CA ILE A 175 -0.33 7.80 0.34
C ILE A 175 -1.13 7.29 1.54
N PHE A 176 -0.63 6.27 2.23
CA PHE A 176 -1.32 5.66 3.37
C PHE A 176 -1.48 6.65 4.53
N GLY A 177 -0.42 7.43 4.81
CA GLY A 177 -0.48 8.48 5.82
C GLY A 177 -1.48 9.57 5.48
N LEU A 178 -1.62 9.95 4.21
CA LEU A 178 -2.59 10.94 3.77
C LEU A 178 -4.03 10.41 3.83
N LEU A 179 -4.24 9.14 3.45
CA LEU A 179 -5.53 8.46 3.60
C LEU A 179 -5.95 8.35 5.07
N ARG A 180 -4.99 8.16 5.98
CA ARG A 180 -5.23 8.21 7.44
C ARG A 180 -5.68 9.61 7.89
N GLU A 181 -5.02 10.67 7.45
CA GLU A 181 -5.44 12.05 7.81
C GLU A 181 -6.81 12.41 7.24
N TRP A 182 -7.09 11.97 6.02
CA TRP A 182 -8.37 12.23 5.36
C TRP A 182 -9.54 11.48 6.03
N SER A 183 -9.35 10.20 6.35
CA SER A 183 -10.42 9.35 6.86
C SER A 183 -10.54 9.31 8.38
N GLY A 184 -9.47 9.67 9.11
CA GLY A 184 -9.36 9.41 10.54
C GLY A 184 -9.23 7.93 10.91
N SER A 185 -9.10 7.03 9.91
CA SER A 185 -9.07 5.58 10.08
C SER A 185 -7.85 4.96 9.41
N ILE A 186 -7.40 3.80 9.90
CA ILE A 186 -6.38 3.00 9.21
C ILE A 186 -6.98 2.16 8.08
N VAL A 187 -8.31 2.00 8.05
CA VAL A 187 -8.98 1.07 7.14
C VAL A 187 -8.72 1.37 5.67
N PRO A 188 -8.77 2.63 5.18
CA PRO A 188 -8.45 2.89 3.78
C PRO A 188 -7.02 2.47 3.44
N GLY A 189 -6.03 2.86 4.25
CA GLY A 189 -4.63 2.47 4.06
C GLY A 189 -4.45 0.96 4.07
N GLY A 190 -4.99 0.27 5.09
CA GLY A 190 -4.90 -1.18 5.23
C GLY A 190 -5.56 -1.95 4.08
N LEU A 191 -6.67 -1.44 3.52
CA LEU A 191 -7.29 -2.04 2.34
C LEU A 191 -6.42 -1.90 1.10
N VAL A 192 -5.93 -0.68 0.78
CA VAL A 192 -5.13 -0.52 -0.44
C VAL A 192 -3.77 -1.18 -0.33
N HIS A 193 -3.09 -1.08 0.82
CA HIS A 193 -1.85 -1.78 1.08
C HIS A 193 -2.04 -3.30 1.03
N GLY A 194 -3.04 -3.82 1.74
CA GLY A 194 -3.28 -5.26 1.81
C GLY A 194 -3.71 -5.89 0.49
N LEU A 195 -4.24 -5.11 -0.45
CA LEU A 195 -4.63 -5.61 -1.77
C LEU A 195 -3.50 -5.64 -2.79
N GLU A 196 -2.31 -5.13 -2.45
CA GLU A 196 -1.09 -5.40 -3.21
C GLU A 196 -0.81 -6.91 -3.33
N ALA A 197 -1.36 -7.70 -2.39
CA ALA A 197 -1.54 -9.14 -2.47
C ALA A 197 -1.92 -9.66 -3.86
N PHE A 198 -2.80 -8.95 -4.57
CA PHE A 198 -3.24 -9.34 -5.91
C PHE A 198 -2.09 -9.27 -6.92
N GLY A 199 -1.40 -8.13 -6.99
CA GLY A 199 -0.29 -7.92 -7.93
C GLY A 199 0.89 -8.83 -7.65
N GLU A 200 1.26 -8.97 -6.37
CA GLU A 200 2.37 -9.83 -5.95
C GLU A 200 2.09 -11.31 -6.21
N ALA A 201 0.87 -11.77 -5.92
CA ALA A 201 0.46 -13.14 -6.22
C ALA A 201 0.55 -13.44 -7.72
N LEU A 202 0.13 -12.52 -8.60
CA LEU A 202 0.29 -12.69 -10.04
C LEU A 202 1.77 -12.69 -10.47
N GLY A 203 2.61 -11.86 -9.85
CA GLY A 203 4.05 -11.87 -10.09
C GLY A 203 4.67 -13.24 -9.82
N VAL A 204 4.22 -13.95 -8.77
CA VAL A 204 4.69 -15.31 -8.45
C VAL A 204 4.08 -16.37 -9.37
N ILE A 205 2.84 -16.20 -9.81
CA ILE A 205 2.18 -17.16 -10.73
C ILE A 205 2.85 -17.16 -12.12
N PHE A 206 3.37 -16.02 -12.57
CA PHE A 206 3.92 -15.84 -13.93
C PHE A 206 5.43 -15.60 -14.00
N SER A 207 6.17 -15.80 -12.90
CA SER A 207 7.65 -15.83 -12.90
C SER A 207 8.18 -17.25 -13.05
#